data_AF-A0A932HZM4-F1
#
_entry.id   AF-A0A932HZM4-F1
#
_cell.length_a   1.000
_cell.length_b   1.000
_cell.length_c   1.000
_cell.angle_alpha   90.00
_cell.angle_beta   90.00
_cell.angle_gamma   90.00
#
_symmetry.space_group_name_H-M   'P 1'
#
loop_
_entity.id
_entity.type
_entity.pdbx_description
1 polymer ?
#
loop_
_entity_poly.entity_id
_entity_poly.type
_entity_poly.pdbx_seq_one_letter_code
_entity_poly.pdbx_strand_id
1 'polypeptide(L)'
;LGVDLVRLATSGQITDAILVASDSNLVPAVSAAKECGVLVSLFHGRKAGANEDLWTLCDERYAITDDLLTAVQLAPRKDGHGVHDMHSTTTLSA
;
A
#
# COMPACT_ATOMS: atom_id res chain seq x y z
N LEU A 1 6.25 -8.66 8.70
CA LEU A 1 5.17 -7.67 8.93
C LEU A 1 4.29 -8.03 10.12
N GLY A 2 3.41 -9.04 10.05
CA GLY A 2 2.50 -9.34 11.16
C GLY A 2 3.20 -9.56 12.50
N VAL A 3 4.30 -10.32 12.50
CA VAL A 3 5.14 -10.55 13.68
C VAL A 3 5.76 -9.25 14.21
N ASP A 4 6.19 -8.35 13.34
CA ASP A 4 6.82 -7.08 13.73
C ASP A 4 5.80 -6.13 14.37
N LEU A 5 4.60 -6.03 13.77
CA LEU A 5 3.49 -5.25 14.33
C LEU A 5 3.17 -5.71 15.76
N VAL A 6 2.99 -7.01 15.96
CA VAL A 6 2.67 -7.59 17.26
C VAL A 6 3.82 -7.38 18.25
N ARG A 7 5.06 -7.59 17.82
CA ARG A 7 6.24 -7.42 18.69
C ARG A 7 6.41 -5.96 19.13
N LEU A 8 6.20 -5.00 18.23
CA LEU A 8 6.27 -3.58 18.57
C LEU A 8 5.13 -3.18 19.51
N ALA A 9 3.90 -3.62 19.22
CA ALA A 9 2.72 -3.36 20.04
C ALA A 9 2.86 -3.93 21.46
N THR A 10 3.20 -5.22 21.58
CA THR A 10 3.36 -5.90 22.89
C THR A 10 4.52 -5.33 23.71
N SER A 11 5.56 -4.82 23.06
CA SER A 11 6.67 -4.14 23.73
C SER A 11 6.36 -2.70 24.16
N GLY A 12 5.19 -2.16 23.80
CA GLY A 12 4.80 -0.76 24.07
C GLY A 12 5.62 0.27 23.31
N GLN A 13 6.31 -0.13 22.24
CA GLN A 13 7.14 0.78 21.43
C GLN A 13 6.32 1.63 20.46
N ILE A 14 5.09 1.24 20.18
CA ILE A 14 4.16 1.97 19.33
C ILE A 14 2.82 2.11 20.02
N THR A 15 2.16 3.24 19.79
CA THR A 15 0.76 3.51 20.17
C THR A 15 -0.15 3.51 18.95
N ASP A 16 0.42 3.72 17.76
CA ASP A 16 -0.28 3.89 16.51
C ASP A 16 0.45 3.13 15.39
N ALA A 17 -0.31 2.47 14.52
CA ALA A 17 0.20 1.73 13.37
C ALA A 17 -0.57 2.08 12.11
N ILE A 18 0.14 2.51 11.07
CA ILE A 18 -0.43 2.71 9.74
C ILE A 18 -0.18 1.45 8.92
N LEU A 19 -1.26 0.77 8.52
CA LEU A 19 -1.21 -0.45 7.76
C LEU A 19 -1.61 -0.19 6.30
N VAL A 20 -0.67 -0.31 5.37
CA VAL A 20 -0.97 -0.25 3.93
C VAL A 20 -1.09 -1.67 3.39
N ALA A 21 -2.31 -2.21 3.33
CA ALA A 21 -2.54 -3.60 2.96
C ALA A 21 -3.98 -3.87 2.47
N SER A 22 -4.17 -5.02 1.83
CA SER A 22 -5.49 -5.54 1.44
C SER A 22 -5.64 -7.04 1.74
N ASP A 23 -4.69 -7.65 2.47
CA ASP A 23 -4.62 -9.09 2.71
C ASP A 23 -5.22 -9.46 4.08
N SER A 24 -6.15 -10.42 4.07
CA SER A 24 -6.82 -10.97 5.26
C SER A 24 -5.87 -11.67 6.24
N ASN A 25 -4.69 -12.10 5.79
CA ASN A 25 -3.72 -12.80 6.65
C ASN A 25 -3.20 -11.95 7.82
N LEU A 26 -3.48 -10.64 7.80
CA LEU A 26 -3.07 -9.70 8.85
C LEU A 26 -4.08 -9.57 9.99
N VAL A 27 -5.28 -10.14 9.86
CA VAL A 27 -6.34 -10.07 10.89
C VAL A 27 -5.84 -10.53 12.28
N PRO A 28 -5.14 -11.67 12.45
CA PRO A 28 -4.66 -12.07 13.76
C PRO A 28 -3.62 -11.10 14.35
N ALA A 29 -2.75 -10.54 13.51
CA ALA A 29 -1.71 -9.61 13.94
C ALA A 29 -2.30 -8.25 14.36
N VAL A 30 -3.29 -7.74 13.61
CA VAL A 30 -4.01 -6.52 13.95
C VAL A 30 -4.81 -6.71 15.24
N SER A 31 -5.46 -7.87 15.43
CA SER A 31 -6.21 -8.16 16.64
C SER A 31 -5.31 -8.11 17.88
N ALA A 32 -4.16 -8.80 17.83
CA ALA A 32 -3.20 -8.81 18.93
C ALA A 32 -2.59 -7.42 19.21
N ALA A 33 -2.37 -6.61 18.18
CA ALA A 33 -1.91 -5.22 18.37
C ALA A 33 -2.97 -4.36 19.07
N LYS A 34 -4.25 -4.51 18.69
CA LYS A 34 -5.36 -3.79 19.31
C LYS A 34 -5.60 -4.19 20.76
N GLU A 35 -5.40 -5.46 21.11
CA GLU A 35 -5.43 -5.93 22.51
C GLU A 35 -4.37 -5.22 23.39
N CYS A 36 -3.27 -4.76 22.79
CA CYS A 36 -2.24 -3.96 23.46
C CYS A 36 -2.59 -2.47 23.53
N GLY A 37 -3.77 -2.05 23.04
CA GLY A 37 -4.20 -0.64 23.01
C GLY A 37 -3.61 0.17 21.86
N VAL A 38 -3.05 -0.47 20.83
CA VAL A 38 -2.52 0.22 19.65
C VAL A 38 -3.64 0.56 18.67
N LEU A 39 -3.68 1.81 18.20
CA LEU A 39 -4.59 2.27 17.15
C LEU A 39 -4.08 1.83 15.78
N VAL A 40 -4.95 1.28 14.94
CA VAL A 40 -4.57 0.77 13.62
C VAL A 40 -5.37 1.47 12.51
N SER A 41 -4.66 2.24 11.68
CA SER A 41 -5.24 2.95 10.52
C SER A 41 -4.93 2.18 9.23
N LEU A 42 -5.96 1.72 8.52
CA LEU A 42 -5.85 0.91 7.31
C LEU A 42 -5.90 1.78 6.05
N PHE A 43 -4.86 1.71 5.23
CA PHE A 43 -4.84 2.22 3.86
C PHE A 43 -5.05 1.06 2.88
N HIS A 44 -6.12 1.15 2.09
CA HIS A 44 -6.56 0.04 1.25
C HIS A 44 -6.82 0.47 -0.21
N GLY A 45 -6.83 -0.50 -1.13
CA GLY A 45 -7.16 -0.27 -2.54
C GLY A 45 -8.64 0.12 -2.77
N ARG A 46 -8.89 0.84 -3.87
CA ARG A 46 -10.18 1.50 -4.18
C ARG A 46 -11.28 0.55 -4.69
N LYS A 47 -10.95 -0.67 -5.12
CA LYS A 47 -11.85 -1.53 -5.92
C LYS A 47 -11.85 -2.93 -5.32
N ALA A 48 -12.91 -3.28 -4.58
CA ALA A 48 -13.27 -4.65 -4.17
C ALA A 48 -12.07 -5.55 -3.79
N GLY A 49 -11.58 -5.43 -2.56
CA GLY A 49 -10.46 -6.27 -2.13
C GLY A 49 -10.04 -6.08 -0.67
N ALA A 50 -10.52 -5.03 0.01
CA ALA A 50 -10.36 -4.97 1.45
C ALA A 50 -11.19 -6.09 2.06
N ASN A 51 -10.51 -7.05 2.68
CA ASN A 51 -11.16 -8.09 3.46
C ASN A 51 -12.04 -7.44 4.55
N GLU A 52 -13.30 -7.85 4.64
CA GLU A 52 -14.29 -7.22 5.53
C GLU A 52 -13.91 -7.34 7.01
N ASP A 53 -13.27 -8.44 7.40
CA ASP A 53 -12.82 -8.64 8.79
C ASP A 53 -11.71 -7.64 9.13
N LEU A 54 -10.72 -7.50 8.26
CA LEU A 54 -9.64 -6.53 8.43
C LEU A 54 -10.17 -5.10 8.43
N TRP A 55 -11.11 -4.79 7.53
CA TRP A 55 -11.78 -3.50 7.46
C TRP A 55 -12.51 -3.15 8.75
N THR A 56 -13.25 -4.11 9.29
CA THR A 56 -14.06 -3.92 10.50
C THR A 56 -13.18 -3.82 11.73
N LEU A 57 -12.07 -4.55 11.75
CA LEU A 57 -11.14 -4.59 12.86
C LEU A 57 -10.33 -3.29 13.01
N CYS A 58 -9.97 -2.62 11.92
CA CYS A 58 -9.17 -1.39 11.95
C CYS A 58 -9.99 -0.17 12.41
N ASP A 59 -9.34 0.75 13.11
CA ASP A 59 -9.97 1.94 13.69
C ASP A 59 -10.33 2.94 12.60
N GLU A 60 -9.33 3.36 11.84
CA GLU A 60 -9.48 4.29 10.72
C GLU A 60 -9.25 3.60 9.38
N ARG A 61 -9.88 4.12 8.32
CA ARG A 61 -9.82 3.55 6.97
C ARG A 61 -9.67 4.66 5.95
N TYR A 62 -8.66 4.51 5.11
CA TYR A 62 -8.32 5.47 4.06
C TYR A 62 -8.18 4.75 2.72
N ALA A 63 -8.99 5.14 1.75
CA ALA A 63 -8.83 4.65 0.40
C ALA A 63 -7.57 5.28 -0.22
N ILE A 64 -6.70 4.46 -0.79
CA ILE A 64 -5.58 4.94 -1.60
C ILE A 64 -6.17 5.60 -2.85
N THR A 65 -5.97 6.91 -2.98
CA THR A 65 -6.46 7.72 -4.09
C THR A 65 -5.42 7.89 -5.18
N ASP A 66 -5.86 8.17 -6.41
CA ASP A 66 -4.97 8.56 -7.50
C ASP A 66 -4.17 9.82 -7.16
N ASP A 67 -4.73 10.73 -6.37
CA ASP A 67 -4.03 11.91 -5.87
C ASP A 67 -2.85 11.52 -4.96
N LEU A 68 -3.07 10.57 -4.03
CA LEU A 68 -2.00 10.03 -3.20
C LEU A 68 -0.93 9.34 -4.06
N LEU A 69 -1.35 8.53 -5.03
CA LEU A 69 -0.43 7.87 -5.97
C LEU A 69 0.38 8.88 -6.78
N THR A 70 -0.24 9.96 -7.23
CA THR A 70 0.40 11.03 -8.00
C THR A 70 1.38 11.81 -7.14
N ALA A 71 1.03 12.10 -5.88
CA ALA A 71 1.90 12.82 -4.94
C ALA A 71 3.17 12.03 -4.58
N VAL A 72 3.10 10.70 -4.58
CA VAL A 72 4.25 9.82 -4.26
C VAL A 72 4.98 9.33 -5.51
N GLN A 73 4.62 9.82 -6.70
CA GLN A 73 5.45 9.60 -7.90
C GLN A 73 6.81 10.23 -7.67
N LEU A 74 7.79 9.38 -7.33
CA LEU A 74 9.19 9.74 -7.45
C LEU A 74 9.40 10.25 -8.87
N ALA A 75 10.05 11.42 -9.00
CA ALA A 75 10.44 11.94 -10.31
C ALA A 75 11.02 10.78 -11.13
N PRO A 76 10.58 10.58 -12.39
CA PRO A 76 11.04 9.46 -13.19
C PRO A 76 12.55 9.45 -13.09
N ARG A 77 13.11 8.35 -12.56
CA ARG A 77 14.56 8.24 -12.45
C ARG A 77 15.08 8.51 -13.86
N LYS A 78 15.98 9.48 -13.98
CA LYS A 78 16.57 9.89 -15.27
C LYS A 78 17.58 8.82 -15.67
N ASP A 79 17.10 7.60 -15.80
CA ASP A 79 17.85 6.43 -16.25
C ASP A 79 17.87 6.60 -17.76
N GLY A 80 18.91 7.29 -18.24
CA GLY A 80 19.15 7.44 -19.65
C GLY A 80 19.36 6.07 -20.28
N HIS A 81 18.30 5.48 -20.80
CA HIS A 81 18.41 4.59 -21.94
C HIS A 81 17.64 5.25 -23.08
N GLY A 82 18.41 5.84 -24.00
CA GLY A 82 17.89 6.32 -25.27
C GLY A 82 17.15 5.18 -25.96
N VAL A 83 15.83 5.31 -26.03
CA VAL A 83 15.04 4.57 -27.01
C VAL A 83 15.50 5.12 -28.35
N HIS A 84 16.22 4.29 -29.09
CA HIS A 84 16.63 4.59 -30.45
C HIS A 84 15.36 4.56 -31.30
N ASP A 85 14.79 5.74 -31.57
CA ASP A 85 13.75 5.90 -32.59
C ASP A 85 14.35 5.48 -33.93
N MET A 86 14.01 4.27 -34.38
CA MET A 86 14.36 3.80 -35.72
C MET A 86 13.17 4.08 -36.63
N HIS A 87 13.23 5.24 -37.29
CA HIS A 87 12.43 5.57 -38.45
C HIS A 87 12.67 4.50 -39.53
N SER A 88 11.66 3.69 -39.83
CA SER A 88 11.57 2.98 -41.10
C SER A 88 10.49 3.63 -41.95
N THR A 89 10.95 4.62 -42.72
CA THR A 89 10.27 5.11 -43.92
C THR A 89 10.14 3.95 -44.89
N THR A 90 8.93 3.42 -45.09
CA THR A 90 8.64 2.59 -46.27
C THR A 90 7.57 3.29 -47.08
N THR A 91 8.03 4.08 -48.04
CA THR A 91 7.34 4.39 -49.28
C THR A 91 6.92 3.09 -49.98
N LEU A 92 5.65 2.96 -50.34
CA LEU A 92 5.29 2.28 -51.58
C LEU A 92 3.97 2.85 -52.12
N SER A 93 4.08 3.79 -53.05
CA SER A 93 3.10 4.00 -54.11
C SER A 93 3.41 3.04 -55.25
N ALA A 94 2.39 2.30 -55.70
CA ALA A 94 2.18 1.89 -57.08
C ALA A 94 0.71 1.50 -57.24
#